data_AF-A0A2X4U1E6-F1
#
_entry.id   AF-A0A2X4U1E6-F1
#
_cell.length_a   1.000
_cell.length_b   1.000
_cell.length_c   1.000
_cell.angle_alpha   90.00
_cell.angle_beta   90.00
_cell.angle_gamma   90.00
#
_symmetry.space_group_name_H-M   'P 1'
#
loop_
_entity.id
_entity.type
_entity.pdbx_description
1 polymer ?
#
loop_
_entity_poly.entity_id
_entity_poly.type
_entity_poly.pdbx_seq_one_letter_code
_entity_poly.pdbx_strand_id
1 'polypeptide(L)'
;MKKNMDNYRQYQSRGLITKDQLTNQETIYYQQQSNLLGLNSQNEQNALQLTSLESQIRIQAAEFDNRIYQMILQRYELQKELINTDIESAVIIRALSDGKIDSLSVSTGQMVSAGDSLAQILPDTVRHYYLVLWVPNTAVPYITTGDRVNIRYEAFPAEKFGQFPGVIQSISRAPATPQEMRTYQGAPRIHLLSPYPITKSSLDWTGKVSLMAVNRAHLENGMKAQVTLFLEKRKIWQWMLSPFYDMKNSTTGPVNE
;
A
#
# COMPACT_ATOMS: atom_id res chain seq x y z
N MET A 1 42.54 -22.89 74.17
CA MET A 1 43.91 -22.44 73.86
C MET A 1 44.27 -21.15 74.58
N LYS A 2 43.66 -19.99 74.28
CA LYS A 2 43.96 -18.71 74.95
C LYS A 2 43.86 -18.76 76.48
N LYS A 3 42.72 -19.23 77.01
CA LYS A 3 42.53 -19.44 78.46
C LYS A 3 43.57 -20.37 79.09
N ASN A 4 44.09 -21.35 78.35
CA ASN A 4 45.12 -22.26 78.84
C ASN A 4 46.48 -21.54 78.91
N MET A 5 46.84 -20.76 77.87
CA MET A 5 48.03 -19.89 77.89
C MET A 5 47.97 -18.86 79.03
N ASP A 6 46.82 -18.23 79.26
CA ASP A 6 46.61 -17.27 80.35
C ASP A 6 46.80 -17.92 81.74
N ASN A 7 46.34 -19.17 81.91
CA ASN A 7 46.57 -19.94 83.14
C ASN A 7 48.06 -20.27 83.34
N TYR A 8 48.80 -20.62 82.27
CA TYR A 8 50.24 -20.88 82.36
C TYR A 8 51.02 -19.61 82.74
N ARG A 9 50.62 -18.43 82.27
CA ARG A 9 51.20 -17.15 82.74
C ARG A 9 51.00 -16.96 84.24
N GLN A 10 49.82 -17.34 84.75
CA GLN A 10 49.52 -17.27 86.18
C GLN A 10 50.26 -18.33 87.02
N TYR A 11 50.48 -19.54 86.48
CA TYR A 11 51.28 -20.56 87.14
C TYR A 11 52.76 -20.17 87.21
N GLN A 12 53.28 -19.51 86.18
CA GLN A 12 54.65 -19.00 86.17
C GLN A 12 54.83 -17.87 87.20
N SER A 13 53.88 -16.94 87.32
CA SER A 13 53.96 -15.84 88.29
C SER A 13 53.89 -16.32 89.75
N ARG A 14 53.34 -17.52 89.98
CA ARG A 14 53.32 -18.22 91.28
C ARG A 14 54.51 -19.16 91.49
N GLY A 15 55.44 -19.26 90.54
CA GLY A 15 56.64 -20.12 90.62
C GLY A 15 56.38 -21.61 90.41
N LEU A 16 55.21 -22.00 89.88
CA LEU A 16 54.78 -23.41 89.74
C LEU A 16 55.30 -24.08 88.46
N ILE A 17 55.79 -23.31 87.50
CA ILE A 17 56.33 -23.79 86.21
C ILE A 17 57.58 -23.02 85.80
N THR A 18 58.37 -23.59 84.89
CA THR A 18 59.55 -22.91 84.35
C THR A 18 59.18 -21.90 83.26
N LYS A 19 60.09 -20.95 82.99
CA LYS A 19 59.93 -19.97 81.90
C LYS A 19 59.82 -20.66 80.54
N ASP A 20 60.59 -21.73 80.32
CA ASP A 20 60.57 -22.51 79.07
C ASP A 20 59.22 -23.21 78.84
N GLN A 21 58.59 -23.72 79.91
CA GLN A 21 57.26 -24.33 79.82
C GLN A 21 56.19 -23.32 79.41
N LEU A 22 56.26 -22.08 79.92
CA LEU A 22 55.38 -20.99 79.50
C LEU A 22 55.64 -20.60 78.04
N THR A 23 56.90 -20.37 77.66
CA THR A 23 57.28 -19.99 76.29
C THR A 23 56.82 -21.04 75.28
N ASN A 24 56.98 -22.33 75.57
CA ASN A 24 56.49 -23.40 74.70
C ASN A 24 54.96 -23.33 74.51
N GLN A 25 54.19 -23.06 75.57
CA GLN A 25 52.73 -22.90 75.43
C GLN A 25 52.32 -21.65 74.66
N GLU A 26 53.04 -20.53 74.83
CA GLU A 26 52.83 -19.33 74.02
C GLU A 26 53.10 -19.60 72.54
N THR A 27 54.20 -20.30 72.21
CA THR A 27 54.51 -20.72 70.84
C THR A 27 53.40 -21.58 70.24
N ILE A 28 52.88 -22.57 70.97
CA ILE A 28 51.77 -23.42 70.51
C ILE A 28 50.52 -22.56 70.26
N TYR A 29 50.19 -21.63 71.16
CA TYR A 29 49.04 -20.74 70.99
C TYR A 29 49.17 -19.88 69.72
N TYR A 30 50.31 -19.22 69.52
CA TYR A 30 50.55 -18.37 68.34
C TYR A 30 50.61 -19.18 67.04
N GLN A 31 51.16 -20.38 67.06
CA GLN A 31 51.16 -21.29 65.91
C GLN A 31 49.73 -21.68 65.51
N GLN A 32 48.88 -22.00 66.49
CA GLN A 32 47.47 -22.32 66.24
C GLN A 32 46.67 -21.10 65.76
N GLN A 33 46.98 -19.90 66.27
CA GLN A 33 46.41 -18.65 65.77
C GLN A 33 46.81 -18.39 64.31
N SER A 34 48.08 -18.61 63.96
CA SER A 34 48.57 -18.51 62.59
C SER A 34 47.86 -19.51 61.66
N ASN A 35 47.71 -20.77 62.09
CA ASN A 35 46.97 -21.79 61.33
C ASN A 35 45.51 -21.39 61.08
N LEU A 36 44.82 -20.82 62.08
CA LEU A 36 43.44 -20.34 61.93
C LEU A 36 43.35 -19.17 60.93
N LEU A 37 44.29 -18.23 60.97
CA LEU A 37 44.37 -17.16 59.98
C LEU A 37 44.62 -17.70 58.57
N GLY A 38 45.48 -18.72 58.44
CA GLY A 38 45.72 -19.42 57.18
C GLY A 38 44.45 -20.09 56.64
N LEU A 39 43.72 -20.82 57.48
CA LEU A 39 42.44 -21.45 57.12
C LEU A 39 41.37 -20.43 56.72
N ASN A 40 41.28 -19.30 57.44
CA ASN A 40 40.37 -18.22 57.07
C ASN A 40 40.74 -17.62 55.71
N SER A 41 42.03 -17.36 55.46
CA SER A 41 42.49 -16.87 54.16
C SER A 41 42.16 -17.85 53.03
N GLN A 42 42.33 -19.15 53.27
CA GLN A 42 41.98 -20.20 52.31
C GLN A 42 40.47 -20.26 52.07
N ASN A 43 39.65 -20.09 53.12
CA ASN A 43 38.20 -20.07 52.99
C ASN A 43 37.71 -18.87 52.16
N GLU A 44 38.27 -17.69 52.39
CA GLU A 44 37.99 -16.50 51.57
C GLU A 44 38.41 -16.70 50.11
N GLN A 45 39.56 -17.33 49.87
CA GLN A 45 40.01 -17.66 48.51
C GLN A 45 39.05 -18.62 47.81
N ASN A 46 38.55 -19.64 48.52
CA ASN A 46 37.56 -20.57 47.99
C ASN A 46 36.22 -19.88 47.72
N ALA A 47 35.79 -18.95 48.58
CA ALA A 47 34.55 -18.17 48.37
C ALA A 47 34.64 -17.29 47.11
N LEU A 48 35.79 -16.68 46.86
CA LEU A 48 36.05 -15.92 45.63
C LEU A 48 36.04 -16.82 44.39
N GLN A 49 36.63 -18.02 44.48
CA GLN A 49 36.59 -19.00 43.39
C GLN A 49 35.16 -19.46 43.08
N LEU A 50 34.35 -19.72 44.11
CA LEU A 50 32.93 -20.06 43.95
C LEU A 50 32.17 -18.94 43.24
N THR A 51 32.36 -17.71 43.70
CA THR A 51 31.71 -16.52 43.10
C THR A 51 32.11 -16.33 41.64
N SER A 52 33.39 -16.57 41.32
CA SER A 52 33.90 -16.54 39.94
C SER A 52 33.26 -17.62 39.07
N LEU A 53 33.18 -18.86 39.55
CA LEU A 53 32.53 -19.96 38.84
C LEU A 53 31.04 -19.71 38.61
N GLU A 54 30.32 -19.20 39.62
CA GLU A 54 28.92 -18.80 39.47
C GLU A 54 28.73 -17.70 38.42
N SER A 55 29.63 -16.72 38.39
CA SER A 55 29.64 -15.67 37.37
C SER A 55 29.86 -16.25 35.98
N GLN A 56 30.84 -17.15 35.83
CA GLN A 56 31.13 -17.84 34.57
C GLN A 56 29.92 -18.65 34.07
N ILE A 57 29.22 -19.37 34.96
CA ILE A 57 28.00 -20.10 34.61
C ILE A 57 26.92 -19.15 34.09
N ARG A 58 26.71 -18.00 34.74
CA ARG A 58 25.72 -17.00 34.30
C ARG A 58 26.07 -16.39 32.94
N ILE A 59 27.34 -16.04 32.73
CA ILE A 59 27.81 -15.50 31.44
C ILE A 59 27.60 -16.54 30.33
N GLN A 60 28.02 -17.78 30.58
CA GLN A 60 27.91 -18.85 29.60
C GLN A 60 26.45 -19.20 29.28
N ALA A 61 25.55 -19.17 30.25
CA ALA A 61 24.11 -19.32 30.01
C ALA A 61 23.58 -18.21 29.08
N ALA A 62 23.95 -16.96 29.32
CA ALA A 62 23.55 -15.83 28.47
C ALA A 62 24.15 -15.90 27.05
N GLU A 63 25.36 -16.45 26.90
CA GLU A 63 25.97 -16.74 25.59
C GLU A 63 25.20 -17.82 24.83
N PHE A 64 24.80 -18.90 25.52
CA PHE A 64 23.96 -19.95 24.92
C PHE A 64 22.61 -19.40 24.47
N ASP A 65 21.94 -18.59 25.29
CA ASP A 65 20.68 -17.95 24.93
C ASP A 65 20.84 -17.08 23.67
N ASN A 66 21.91 -16.26 23.60
CA ASN A 66 22.22 -15.48 22.40
C ASN A 66 22.41 -16.37 21.16
N ARG A 67 23.14 -17.47 21.29
CA ARG A 67 23.37 -18.40 20.19
C ARG A 67 22.09 -19.07 19.72
N ILE A 68 21.19 -19.43 20.65
CA ILE A 68 19.86 -19.95 20.33
C ILE A 68 19.04 -18.92 19.55
N TYR A 69 19.02 -17.65 20.00
CA TYR A 69 18.31 -16.59 19.27
C TYR A 69 18.87 -16.38 17.86
N GLN A 70 20.19 -16.39 17.69
CA GLN A 70 20.82 -16.30 16.36
C GLN A 70 20.40 -17.46 15.45
N MET A 71 20.39 -18.70 15.96
CA MET A 71 19.95 -19.86 15.19
C MET A 71 18.46 -19.81 14.83
N ILE A 72 17.60 -19.31 15.72
CA ILE A 72 16.18 -19.11 15.45
C ILE A 72 15.99 -18.09 14.32
N LEU A 73 16.72 -16.97 14.35
CA LEU A 73 16.67 -15.95 13.30
C LEU A 73 17.14 -16.51 11.95
N GLN A 74 18.24 -17.27 11.94
CA GLN A 74 18.74 -17.92 10.72
C GLN A 74 17.71 -18.90 10.14
N ARG A 75 17.03 -19.67 11.00
CA ARG A 75 15.95 -20.57 10.57
C ARG A 75 14.80 -19.81 9.91
N TYR A 76 14.40 -18.66 10.46
CA TYR A 76 13.33 -17.85 9.86
C TYR A 76 13.72 -17.26 8.51
N GLU A 77 14.97 -16.84 8.34
CA GLU A 77 15.43 -16.36 7.03
C GLU A 77 15.43 -17.48 5.98
N LEU A 78 15.92 -18.68 6.35
CA LEU A 78 15.86 -19.85 5.46
C LEU A 78 14.42 -20.27 5.13
N GLN A 79 13.50 -20.17 6.10
CA GLN A 79 12.09 -20.47 5.85
C GLN A 79 11.46 -19.46 4.88
N LYS A 80 11.81 -18.18 5.01
CA LYS A 80 11.38 -17.13 4.07
C LYS A 80 11.97 -17.35 2.68
N GLU A 81 13.22 -17.79 2.59
CA GLU A 81 13.87 -18.15 1.32
C GLU A 81 13.14 -19.31 0.64
N LEU A 82 12.83 -20.39 1.38
CA LEU A 82 12.04 -21.51 0.85
C LEU A 82 10.67 -21.08 0.30
N ILE A 83 9.94 -20.23 1.04
CA ILE A 83 8.64 -19.71 0.60
C ILE A 83 8.80 -18.90 -0.69
N ASN A 84 9.86 -18.10 -0.81
CA ASN A 84 10.12 -17.32 -2.02
C ASN A 84 10.50 -18.21 -3.21
N THR A 85 11.31 -19.26 -3.01
CA THR A 85 11.66 -20.22 -4.06
C THR A 85 10.44 -21.01 -4.54
N ASP A 86 9.53 -21.40 -3.65
CA ASP A 86 8.28 -22.08 -4.04
C ASP A 86 7.42 -21.19 -4.96
N ILE A 87 7.43 -19.87 -4.78
CA ILE A 87 6.73 -18.90 -5.64
C ILE A 87 7.36 -18.82 -7.04
N GLU A 88 8.67 -19.05 -7.18
CA GLU A 88 9.38 -18.98 -8.46
C GLU A 88 9.10 -20.16 -9.41
N SER A 89 8.55 -21.27 -8.89
CA SER A 89 8.40 -22.52 -9.65
C SER A 89 7.37 -22.42 -10.78
N ALA A 90 6.32 -21.62 -10.59
CA ALA A 90 5.32 -21.30 -11.61
C ALA A 90 4.49 -20.07 -11.22
N VAL A 91 4.59 -19.00 -12.01
CA VAL A 91 3.72 -17.83 -11.86
C VAL A 91 2.40 -18.08 -12.60
N ILE A 92 1.33 -18.31 -11.85
CA ILE A 92 -0.02 -18.47 -12.39
C ILE A 92 -0.77 -17.14 -12.27
N ILE A 93 -1.03 -16.49 -13.41
CA ILE A 93 -1.82 -15.27 -13.47
C ILE A 93 -3.29 -15.66 -13.64
N ARG A 94 -4.10 -15.33 -12.64
CA ARG A 94 -5.53 -15.66 -12.59
C ARG A 94 -6.38 -14.47 -13.03
N ALA A 95 -7.51 -14.75 -13.69
CA ALA A 95 -8.52 -13.75 -13.96
C ALA A 95 -9.09 -13.18 -12.65
N LEU A 96 -9.25 -11.85 -12.58
CA LEU A 96 -9.83 -11.18 -11.40
C LEU A 96 -11.37 -11.25 -11.37
N SER A 97 -12.00 -11.59 -12.49
CA SER A 97 -13.44 -11.69 -12.64
C SER A 97 -13.80 -12.72 -13.71
N ASP A 98 -14.98 -13.31 -13.60
CA ASP A 98 -15.58 -14.13 -14.65
C ASP A 98 -15.84 -13.29 -15.91
N GLY A 99 -15.60 -13.86 -17.08
CA GLY A 99 -15.79 -13.17 -18.35
C GLY A 99 -15.11 -13.87 -19.52
N LYS A 100 -15.23 -13.25 -20.69
CA LYS A 100 -14.59 -13.67 -21.94
C LYS A 100 -13.31 -12.87 -22.19
N ILE A 101 -12.28 -13.52 -22.71
CA ILE A 101 -11.08 -12.80 -23.19
C ILE A 101 -11.45 -12.01 -24.45
N ASP A 102 -11.32 -10.69 -24.38
CA ASP A 102 -11.56 -9.74 -25.47
C ASP A 102 -10.33 -9.62 -26.37
N SER A 103 -9.17 -9.43 -25.76
CA SER A 103 -7.88 -9.39 -26.46
C SER A 103 -6.76 -10.01 -25.63
N LEU A 104 -5.78 -10.61 -26.31
CA LEU A 104 -4.55 -11.14 -25.73
C LEU A 104 -3.38 -10.32 -26.29
N SER A 105 -2.65 -9.64 -25.42
CA SER A 105 -1.57 -8.71 -25.76
C SER A 105 -0.19 -9.38 -25.81
N VAL A 106 -0.13 -10.69 -25.58
CA VAL A 106 1.12 -11.45 -25.45
C VAL A 106 1.08 -12.74 -26.26
N SER A 107 2.25 -13.17 -26.71
CA SER A 107 2.45 -14.43 -27.44
C SER A 107 3.17 -15.47 -26.59
N THR A 108 2.98 -16.75 -26.92
CA THR A 108 3.71 -17.85 -26.26
C THR A 108 5.21 -17.69 -26.44
N GLY A 109 5.97 -17.72 -25.35
CA GLY A 109 7.43 -17.54 -25.35
C GLY A 109 7.90 -16.08 -25.27
N GLN A 110 6.98 -15.10 -25.25
CA GLN A 110 7.32 -13.71 -25.01
C GLN A 110 7.68 -13.49 -23.54
N MET A 111 8.81 -12.79 -23.29
CA MET A 111 9.14 -12.33 -21.94
C MET A 111 8.21 -11.19 -21.54
N VAL A 112 7.70 -11.24 -20.32
CA VAL A 112 6.78 -10.24 -19.74
C VAL A 112 7.29 -9.79 -18.37
N SER A 113 7.04 -8.54 -18.02
CA SER A 113 7.45 -7.92 -16.77
C SER A 113 6.26 -7.63 -15.86
N ALA A 114 6.52 -7.40 -14.58
CA ALA A 114 5.49 -6.97 -13.64
C ALA A 114 4.87 -5.64 -14.11
N GLY A 115 3.54 -5.61 -14.24
CA GLY A 115 2.78 -4.45 -14.71
C GLY A 115 2.42 -4.50 -16.19
N ASP A 116 2.96 -5.45 -16.97
CA ASP A 116 2.55 -5.62 -18.36
C ASP A 116 1.09 -6.10 -18.45
N SER A 117 0.33 -5.52 -19.37
CA SER A 117 -1.03 -5.95 -19.67
C SER A 117 -0.99 -7.20 -20.54
N LEU A 118 -1.46 -8.33 -20.01
CA LEU A 118 -1.40 -9.62 -20.71
C LEU A 118 -2.67 -9.92 -21.50
N ALA A 119 -3.84 -9.71 -20.88
CA ALA A 119 -5.13 -9.98 -21.48
C ALA A 119 -6.16 -8.96 -20.98
N GLN A 120 -7.12 -8.64 -21.84
CA GLN A 120 -8.29 -7.86 -21.48
C GLN A 120 -9.48 -8.80 -21.34
N ILE A 121 -10.14 -8.78 -20.18
CA ILE A 121 -11.30 -9.61 -19.87
C ILE A 121 -12.55 -8.74 -19.93
N LEU A 122 -13.52 -9.15 -20.75
CA LEU A 122 -14.85 -8.57 -20.79
C LEU A 122 -15.79 -9.40 -19.90
N PRO A 123 -16.35 -8.84 -18.82
CA PRO A 123 -17.24 -9.58 -17.93
C PRO A 123 -18.50 -10.09 -18.64
N ASP A 124 -18.94 -11.32 -18.32
CA ASP A 124 -20.08 -11.96 -19.00
C ASP A 124 -21.42 -11.24 -18.76
N THR A 125 -21.55 -10.54 -17.62
CA THR A 125 -22.71 -9.70 -17.29
C THR A 125 -22.39 -8.22 -17.41
N VAL A 126 -22.38 -7.70 -18.63
CA VAL A 126 -22.46 -6.25 -18.86
C VAL A 126 -23.92 -5.82 -18.70
N ARG A 127 -24.28 -5.29 -17.52
CA ARG A 127 -25.65 -4.86 -17.23
C ARG A 127 -26.00 -3.49 -17.85
N HIS A 128 -24.99 -2.63 -18.03
CA HIS A 128 -25.16 -1.27 -18.50
C HIS A 128 -24.02 -0.90 -19.45
N TYR A 129 -24.37 -0.19 -20.53
CA TYR A 129 -23.41 0.42 -21.44
C TYR A 129 -23.46 1.92 -21.25
N TYR A 130 -22.28 2.52 -21.11
CA TYR A 130 -22.15 3.97 -20.98
C TYR A 130 -21.47 4.55 -22.19
N LEU A 131 -22.00 5.66 -22.69
CA LEU A 131 -21.31 6.45 -23.70
C LEU A 131 -20.55 7.59 -23.02
N VAL A 132 -19.24 7.67 -23.27
CA VAL A 132 -18.41 8.78 -22.81
C VAL A 132 -18.38 9.84 -23.89
N LEU A 133 -18.94 11.01 -23.60
CA LEU A 133 -19.01 12.14 -24.51
C LEU A 133 -18.06 13.25 -24.05
N TRP A 134 -17.26 13.73 -25.00
CA TRP A 134 -16.35 14.86 -24.85
C TRP A 134 -17.04 16.13 -25.35
N VAL A 135 -17.32 17.05 -24.43
CA VAL A 135 -18.10 18.27 -24.71
C VAL A 135 -17.21 19.50 -24.56
N PRO A 136 -17.23 20.49 -25.47
CA PRO A 136 -16.52 21.75 -25.29
C PRO A 136 -17.01 22.49 -24.04
N ASN A 137 -16.12 23.20 -23.34
CA ASN A 137 -16.49 23.97 -22.15
C ASN A 137 -17.57 25.02 -22.40
N THR A 138 -17.69 25.54 -23.63
CA THR A 138 -18.73 26.50 -24.02
C THR A 138 -20.14 25.91 -23.95
N ALA A 139 -20.29 24.59 -24.09
CA ALA A 139 -21.56 23.90 -24.05
C ALA A 139 -21.94 23.44 -22.63
N VAL A 140 -21.00 23.38 -21.68
CA VAL A 140 -21.22 22.90 -20.30
C VAL A 140 -22.32 23.66 -19.55
N PRO A 141 -22.43 25.00 -19.61
CA PRO A 141 -23.49 25.74 -18.91
C PRO A 141 -24.91 25.44 -19.41
N TYR A 142 -25.02 24.84 -20.60
CA TYR A 142 -26.28 24.61 -21.31
C TYR A 142 -26.77 23.17 -21.20
N ILE A 143 -26.01 22.30 -20.55
CA ILE A 143 -26.36 20.89 -20.35
C ILE A 143 -26.50 20.58 -18.86
N THR A 144 -27.45 19.73 -18.53
CA THR A 144 -27.74 19.29 -17.17
C THR A 144 -27.94 17.79 -17.10
N THR A 145 -27.67 17.21 -15.94
CA THR A 145 -28.00 15.80 -15.67
C THR A 145 -29.51 15.60 -15.82
N GLY A 146 -29.92 14.60 -16.60
CA GLY A 146 -31.32 14.32 -16.94
C GLY A 146 -31.74 14.79 -18.33
N ASP A 147 -30.92 15.58 -19.03
CA ASP A 147 -31.25 16.04 -20.38
C ASP A 147 -31.30 14.88 -21.38
N ARG A 148 -32.30 14.95 -22.28
CA ARG A 148 -32.47 13.99 -23.37
C ARG A 148 -31.59 14.39 -24.55
N VAL A 149 -30.91 13.40 -25.11
CA VAL A 149 -30.03 13.58 -26.25
C VAL A 149 -30.32 12.53 -27.31
N ASN A 150 -29.93 12.84 -28.55
CA ASN A 150 -30.03 11.91 -29.66
C ASN A 150 -28.63 11.37 -30.01
N ILE A 151 -28.50 10.06 -30.09
CA ILE A 151 -27.27 9.34 -30.34
C ILE A 151 -27.33 8.71 -31.73
N ARG A 152 -26.25 8.88 -32.50
CA ARG A 152 -26.03 8.22 -33.79
C ARG A 152 -24.73 7.43 -33.70
N TYR A 153 -24.81 6.10 -33.76
CA TYR A 153 -23.63 5.24 -33.78
C TYR A 153 -23.01 5.22 -35.18
N GLU A 154 -21.68 5.28 -35.27
CA GLU A 154 -20.99 5.16 -36.56
C GLU A 154 -21.12 3.76 -37.16
N ALA A 155 -21.24 2.73 -36.31
CA ALA A 155 -21.46 1.34 -36.73
C ALA A 155 -22.87 1.10 -37.31
N PHE A 156 -23.82 2.03 -37.11
CA PHE A 156 -25.21 1.91 -37.54
C PHE A 156 -25.63 3.13 -38.37
N PRO A 157 -25.61 3.05 -39.72
CA PRO A 157 -25.99 4.15 -40.61
C PRO A 157 -27.37 4.75 -40.26
N ALA A 158 -27.41 6.06 -39.99
CA ALA A 158 -28.62 6.72 -39.51
C ALA A 158 -29.78 6.69 -40.53
N GLU A 159 -29.47 6.54 -41.82
CA GLU A 159 -30.45 6.43 -42.89
C GLU A 159 -31.30 5.16 -42.75
N LYS A 160 -30.74 4.11 -42.14
CA LYS A 160 -31.41 2.82 -41.92
C LYS A 160 -31.89 2.65 -40.49
N PHE A 161 -31.13 3.14 -39.52
CA PHE A 161 -31.34 2.84 -38.10
C PHE A 161 -31.88 4.02 -37.28
N GLY A 162 -31.98 5.21 -37.88
CA GLY A 162 -32.46 6.41 -37.19
C GLY A 162 -31.50 6.89 -36.09
N GLN A 163 -32.06 7.57 -35.09
CA GLN A 163 -31.34 8.06 -33.91
C GLN A 163 -31.86 7.35 -32.66
N PHE A 164 -30.94 7.08 -31.73
CA PHE A 164 -31.25 6.43 -30.46
C PHE A 164 -31.39 7.48 -29.36
N PRO A 165 -32.42 7.41 -28.51
CA PRO A 165 -32.54 8.30 -27.36
C PRO A 165 -31.53 7.92 -26.27
N GLY A 166 -31.03 8.91 -25.53
CA GLY A 166 -30.25 8.70 -24.31
C GLY A 166 -30.40 9.84 -23.31
N VAL A 167 -29.87 9.65 -22.10
CA VAL A 167 -30.00 10.61 -20.99
C VAL A 167 -28.66 10.89 -20.33
N ILE A 168 -28.36 12.18 -20.09
CA ILE A 168 -27.14 12.58 -19.38
C ILE A 168 -27.22 12.14 -17.93
N GLN A 169 -26.29 11.26 -17.51
CA GLN A 169 -26.24 10.75 -16.14
C GLN A 169 -25.26 11.55 -15.27
N SER A 170 -24.11 11.91 -15.83
CA SER A 170 -23.11 12.69 -15.10
C SER A 170 -22.34 13.64 -16.01
N ILE A 171 -21.93 14.77 -15.44
CA ILE A 171 -21.09 15.77 -16.07
C ILE A 171 -19.92 16.03 -15.13
N SER A 172 -18.69 15.88 -15.62
CA SER A 172 -17.50 16.23 -14.86
C SER A 172 -17.45 17.73 -14.61
N ARG A 173 -17.05 18.14 -13.40
CA ARG A 173 -16.85 19.57 -13.08
C ARG A 173 -15.46 20.06 -13.50
N ALA A 174 -14.51 19.15 -13.65
CA ALA A 174 -13.15 19.46 -14.05
C ALA A 174 -12.95 19.17 -15.55
N PRO A 175 -12.15 19.99 -16.25
CA PRO A 175 -11.77 19.72 -17.63
C PRO A 175 -10.92 18.45 -17.71
N ALA A 176 -11.07 17.74 -18.83
CA ALA A 176 -10.36 16.50 -19.12
C ALA A 176 -8.86 16.75 -19.28
N THR A 177 -8.05 15.90 -18.66
CA THR A 177 -6.60 15.96 -18.85
C THR A 177 -6.17 15.19 -20.10
N PRO A 178 -5.07 15.57 -20.77
CA PRO A 178 -4.55 14.81 -21.91
C PRO A 178 -4.22 13.35 -21.59
N GLN A 179 -3.82 13.05 -20.35
CA GLN A 179 -3.56 11.66 -19.92
C GLN A 179 -4.85 10.85 -19.82
N GLU A 180 -5.91 11.41 -19.23
CA GLU A 180 -7.21 10.73 -19.15
C GLU A 180 -7.77 10.44 -20.55
N MET A 181 -7.67 11.40 -21.47
CA MET A 181 -8.15 11.23 -22.85
C MET A 181 -7.42 10.12 -23.62
N ARG A 182 -6.14 9.86 -23.34
CA ARG A 182 -5.39 8.74 -23.96
C ARG A 182 -5.89 7.37 -23.53
N THR A 183 -6.60 7.28 -22.41
CA THR A 183 -7.22 6.04 -21.93
C THR A 183 -8.41 5.62 -22.81
N TYR A 184 -8.98 6.56 -23.58
CA TYR A 184 -10.13 6.33 -24.45
C TYR A 184 -9.72 6.42 -25.92
N GLN A 185 -9.75 5.30 -26.65
CA GLN A 185 -9.38 5.26 -28.07
C GLN A 185 -10.22 6.20 -28.96
N GLY A 186 -11.47 6.46 -28.57
CA GLY A 186 -12.40 7.34 -29.27
C GLY A 186 -12.32 8.83 -28.90
N ALA A 187 -11.39 9.23 -28.01
CA ALA A 187 -11.26 10.64 -27.63
C ALA A 187 -10.75 11.51 -28.79
N PRO A 188 -11.18 12.78 -28.89
CA PRO A 188 -10.61 13.74 -29.83
C PRO A 188 -9.10 13.81 -29.63
N ARG A 189 -8.33 13.67 -30.72
CA ARG A 189 -6.87 13.90 -30.66
C ARG A 189 -6.66 15.40 -30.45
N ILE A 190 -6.34 15.79 -29.21
CA ILE A 190 -5.94 17.16 -28.91
C ILE A 190 -4.59 17.40 -29.60
N HIS A 191 -4.60 18.15 -30.69
CA HIS A 191 -3.42 18.88 -31.10
C HIS A 191 -3.16 19.93 -30.01
N LEU A 192 -1.91 20.05 -29.54
CA LEU A 192 -1.42 20.90 -28.43
C LEU A 192 -1.77 22.42 -28.54
N LEU A 193 -2.58 22.82 -29.52
CA LEU A 193 -2.91 24.19 -29.89
C LEU A 193 -4.42 24.50 -29.87
N SER A 194 -5.29 23.59 -29.41
CA SER A 194 -6.72 23.92 -29.28
C SER A 194 -7.01 24.64 -27.96
N PRO A 195 -7.51 25.90 -27.97
CA PRO A 195 -7.67 26.73 -26.77
C PRO A 195 -8.92 26.43 -25.92
N TYR A 196 -9.68 25.38 -26.25
CA TYR A 196 -10.94 25.09 -25.57
C TYR A 196 -10.80 23.87 -24.65
N PRO A 197 -10.89 24.07 -23.31
CA PRO A 197 -11.01 22.95 -22.39
C PRO A 197 -12.24 22.10 -22.75
N ILE A 198 -12.09 20.78 -22.64
CA ILE A 198 -13.11 19.78 -22.95
C ILE A 198 -13.52 19.11 -21.64
N THR A 199 -14.81 18.96 -21.40
CA THR A 199 -15.37 18.29 -20.22
C THR A 199 -15.91 16.91 -20.58
N LYS A 200 -15.67 15.94 -19.69
CA LYS A 200 -16.20 14.58 -19.80
C LYS A 200 -17.66 14.53 -19.31
N SER A 201 -18.54 13.94 -20.09
CA SER A 201 -19.91 13.61 -19.67
C SER A 201 -20.21 12.14 -19.95
N SER A 202 -20.96 11.49 -19.06
CA SER A 202 -21.40 10.10 -19.25
C SER A 202 -22.90 10.03 -19.48
N LEU A 203 -23.29 9.25 -20.47
CA LEU A 203 -24.67 9.04 -20.88
C LEU A 203 -25.08 7.59 -20.61
N ASP A 204 -26.27 7.39 -20.04
CA ASP A 204 -26.88 6.07 -19.86
C ASP A 204 -27.92 5.82 -20.97
N TRP A 205 -28.04 4.55 -21.38
CA TRP A 205 -28.98 4.10 -22.42
C TRP A 205 -30.08 3.25 -21.79
N THR A 206 -31.27 3.82 -21.71
CA THR A 206 -32.49 3.12 -21.27
C THR A 206 -33.47 2.98 -22.43
N GLY A 207 -33.39 1.87 -23.15
CA GLY A 207 -34.44 1.49 -24.09
C GLY A 207 -34.14 0.19 -24.82
N LYS A 208 -34.91 -0.87 -24.57
CA LYS A 208 -34.97 -2.02 -25.48
C LYS A 208 -35.31 -1.50 -26.88
N VAL A 209 -34.33 -1.51 -27.78
CA VAL A 209 -34.57 -1.28 -29.20
C VAL A 209 -35.29 -2.52 -29.73
N SER A 210 -36.58 -2.40 -30.02
CA SER A 210 -37.23 -3.32 -30.93
C SER A 210 -36.74 -2.99 -32.33
N LEU A 211 -35.72 -3.73 -32.78
CA LEU A 211 -35.18 -3.65 -34.13
C LEU A 211 -36.29 -4.02 -35.11
N MET A 212 -36.99 -3.04 -35.69
CA MET A 212 -37.82 -3.28 -36.87
C MET A 212 -36.87 -3.58 -38.04
N ALA A 213 -36.70 -4.87 -38.31
CA ALA A 213 -35.83 -5.44 -39.34
C ALA A 213 -34.31 -5.28 -39.08
N VAL A 214 -33.79 -6.14 -38.21
CA VAL A 214 -32.64 -7.05 -38.42
C VAL A 214 -32.14 -7.41 -37.02
N ASN A 215 -32.21 -8.70 -36.72
CA ASN A 215 -31.91 -9.29 -35.42
C ASN A 215 -30.55 -8.85 -34.85
N ARG A 216 -30.58 -8.36 -33.61
CA ARG A 216 -29.48 -8.38 -32.62
C ARG A 216 -28.22 -7.59 -32.98
N ALA A 217 -28.35 -6.28 -33.17
CA ALA A 217 -27.21 -5.39 -33.04
C ALA A 217 -26.67 -5.43 -31.60
N HIS A 218 -25.49 -6.03 -31.40
CA HIS A 218 -24.79 -6.02 -30.12
C HIS A 218 -23.90 -4.79 -30.07
N LEU A 219 -23.99 -4.00 -29.00
CA LEU A 219 -23.07 -2.90 -28.75
C LEU A 219 -21.76 -3.48 -28.20
N GLU A 220 -20.66 -3.11 -28.85
CA GLU A 220 -19.31 -3.50 -28.42
C GLU A 220 -18.58 -2.31 -27.82
N ASN A 221 -17.63 -2.60 -26.94
CA ASN A 221 -16.77 -1.57 -26.38
C ASN A 221 -15.93 -0.92 -27.50
N GLY A 222 -15.69 0.38 -27.39
CA GLY A 222 -14.93 1.13 -28.41
C GLY A 222 -15.74 1.59 -29.63
N MET A 223 -17.02 1.24 -29.74
CA MET A 223 -17.90 1.83 -30.75
C MET A 223 -17.95 3.36 -30.61
N LYS A 224 -17.88 4.06 -31.75
CA LYS A 224 -18.01 5.51 -31.81
C LYS A 224 -19.45 5.92 -32.04
N ALA A 225 -19.83 7.03 -31.42
CA ALA A 225 -21.12 7.64 -31.61
C ALA A 225 -20.99 9.16 -31.65
N GLN A 226 -21.88 9.77 -32.41
CA GLN A 226 -22.09 11.20 -32.46
C GLN A 226 -23.37 11.52 -31.68
N VAL A 227 -23.27 12.46 -30.75
CA VAL A 227 -24.40 12.88 -29.92
C VAL A 227 -24.78 14.30 -30.28
N THR A 228 -26.07 14.52 -30.52
CA THR A 228 -26.62 15.86 -30.70
C THR A 228 -27.17 16.36 -29.37
N LEU A 229 -26.55 17.42 -28.85
CA LEU A 229 -26.97 18.12 -27.64
C LEU A 229 -27.87 19.31 -28.01
N PHE A 230 -28.93 19.51 -27.24
CA PHE A 230 -29.86 20.63 -27.42
C PHE A 230 -29.58 21.71 -26.37
N LEU A 231 -28.66 22.62 -26.69
CA LEU A 231 -28.10 23.58 -25.73
C LEU A 231 -29.10 24.67 -25.28
N GLU A 232 -29.94 25.14 -26.19
CA GLU A 232 -30.87 26.22 -25.87
C GLU A 232 -32.19 26.11 -26.62
N LYS A 233 -33.27 26.51 -25.95
CA LYS A 233 -34.59 26.69 -26.56
C LYS A 233 -34.86 28.18 -26.68
N ARG A 234 -34.51 28.77 -27.83
CA ARG A 234 -34.84 30.16 -28.15
C ARG A 234 -36.15 30.25 -28.92
N LYS A 235 -36.98 31.23 -28.57
CA LYS A 235 -38.16 31.59 -29.39
C LYS A 235 -37.68 32.33 -30.63
N ILE A 236 -38.33 32.13 -31.77
CA ILE A 236 -37.91 32.71 -33.08
C ILE A 236 -37.78 34.24 -33.01
N TRP A 237 -38.65 34.92 -32.26
CA TRP A 237 -38.56 36.37 -32.07
C TRP A 237 -37.30 36.82 -31.31
N GLN A 238 -36.77 36.00 -30.39
CA GLN A 238 -35.52 36.29 -29.69
C GLN A 238 -34.33 36.23 -30.64
N TRP A 239 -34.39 35.34 -31.64
CA TRP A 239 -33.38 35.24 -32.69
C TRP A 239 -33.43 36.47 -33.61
N MET A 240 -34.63 36.91 -34.03
CA MET A 240 -34.77 38.11 -34.88
C MET A 240 -34.28 39.40 -34.22
N LEU A 241 -34.36 39.50 -32.89
CA LEU A 241 -33.93 40.69 -32.14
C LEU A 241 -32.47 40.63 -31.68
N SER A 242 -31.78 39.49 -31.81
CA SER A 242 -30.40 39.35 -31.32
C SER A 242 -29.41 40.39 -31.88
N PRO A 243 -29.46 40.79 -33.18
CA PRO A 243 -28.52 41.77 -33.72
C PRO A 243 -28.62 43.13 -33.02
N PHE A 244 -29.82 43.51 -32.59
CA PHE A 244 -30.05 44.78 -31.91
C PHE A 244 -29.56 44.78 -30.45
N TYR A 245 -29.63 43.63 -29.77
CA TYR A 245 -29.06 43.47 -28.42
C TYR A 245 -27.53 43.48 -28.46
N ASP A 246 -26.92 42.82 -29.44
CA ASP A 246 -25.47 42.79 -29.61
C ASP A 246 -24.91 44.19 -29.93
N MET A 247 -25.60 44.97 -30.76
CA MET A 247 -25.25 46.37 -31.04
C MET A 247 -25.31 47.25 -29.78
N LYS A 248 -26.34 47.09 -28.94
CA LYS A 248 -26.45 47.85 -27.69
C LYS A 248 -25.28 47.56 -26.75
N ASN A 249 -24.94 46.28 -26.59
CA ASN A 249 -23.84 45.85 -25.70
C ASN A 249 -22.46 46.27 -26.22
N SER A 250 -22.28 46.41 -27.53
CA SER A 250 -21.04 46.95 -28.13
C SER A 250 -20.85 48.46 -27.91
N THR A 251 -21.92 49.18 -27.54
CA THR A 251 -21.90 50.65 -27.32
C THR A 251 -21.86 51.05 -25.84
N THR A 252 -22.00 50.09 -24.94
CA THR A 252 -21.88 50.33 -23.49
C THR A 252 -20.43 50.19 -23.04
N GLY A 253 -19.94 51.17 -22.27
CA GLY A 253 -18.61 51.13 -21.64
C GLY A 253 -18.47 49.99 -20.62
N PRO A 254 -17.29 49.87 -19.96
CA PRO A 254 -17.02 48.76 -19.04
C PRO A 254 -18.11 48.64 -17.98
N VAL A 255 -18.59 47.42 -17.78
CA VAL A 255 -19.54 47.08 -16.72
C VAL A 255 -18.76 47.18 -15.40
N ASN A 256 -18.93 48.27 -14.67
CA ASN A 256 -18.47 48.36 -13.29
C ASN A 256 -19.46 47.61 -12.41
N GLU A 257 -19.03 46.51 -11.79
CA GLU A 257 -19.59 46.00 -10.54
C GLU A 257 -18.81 46.60 -9.36
#